data_AF-A0A8T1TP98-F1
#
_entry.id   AF-A0A8T1TP98-F1
#
_cell.length_a   1.000
_cell.length_b   1.000
_cell.length_c   1.000
_cell.angle_alpha   90.00
_cell.angle_beta   90.00
_cell.angle_gamma   90.00
#
_symmetry.space_group_name_H-M   'P 1'
#
loop_
_entity.id
_entity.type
_entity.pdbx_description
1 polymer ?
#
loop_
_entity_poly.entity_id
_entity_poly.type
_entity_poly.pdbx_seq_one_letter_code
_entity_poly.pdbx_strand_id
1 'polypeptide(L)'
;MIGRVYKIVNADESIIYIGSTTSSLKKRWGQHKSALPHFREFGIDNFAITLLSEHEISDREQLREFEQLVIDATSCVNQHRAIKTNEEHQEYQHNYYVSNAIKLQDYQRQYRVENRERVLARKNEKMGCDCGSSYSRDNKARHLRTSKHRRWLDEQS
;
A
#
# COMPACT_ATOMS: atom_id res chain seq x y z
N MET A 1 -2.40 -19.22 -8.95
CA MET A 1 -2.15 -18.39 -10.17
C MET A 1 -0.74 -18.66 -10.67
N ILE A 2 -0.40 -18.43 -11.94
CA ILE A 2 0.97 -18.67 -12.43
C ILE A 2 1.82 -17.40 -12.30
N GLY A 3 2.89 -17.50 -11.53
CA GLY A 3 3.96 -16.51 -11.47
C GLY A 3 5.12 -16.91 -12.38
N ARG A 4 5.80 -15.91 -12.94
CA ARG A 4 6.96 -16.08 -13.83
C ARG A 4 8.10 -15.23 -13.32
N VAL A 5 9.27 -15.84 -13.16
CA VAL A 5 10.53 -15.13 -12.90
C VAL A 5 11.32 -15.10 -14.20
N TYR A 6 11.88 -13.94 -14.55
CA TYR A 6 12.59 -13.73 -15.80
C TYR A 6 13.84 -12.87 -15.59
N LYS A 7 14.74 -12.91 -16.58
CA LYS A 7 15.82 -11.94 -16.71
C LYS A 7 15.66 -11.09 -17.97
N ILE A 8 16.08 -9.84 -17.89
CA ILE A 8 16.34 -8.97 -19.03
C ILE A 8 17.85 -8.81 -19.10
N VAL A 9 18.43 -9.12 -20.25
CA VAL A 9 19.88 -9.12 -20.42
C VAL A 9 20.25 -8.44 -21.73
N ASN A 10 21.34 -7.69 -21.75
CA ASN A 10 21.89 -7.16 -22.98
C ASN A 10 22.76 -8.18 -23.73
N ALA A 11 23.09 -7.89 -24.98
CA ALA A 11 23.80 -8.80 -25.88
C ALA A 11 25.15 -9.32 -25.34
N ASP A 12 25.88 -8.53 -24.54
CA ASP A 12 27.16 -8.91 -23.94
C ASP A 12 27.05 -9.42 -22.50
N GLU A 13 25.82 -9.57 -21.99
CA GLU A 13 25.49 -10.00 -20.63
C GLU A 13 26.07 -9.13 -19.50
N SER A 14 26.55 -7.91 -19.79
CA SER A 14 27.06 -7.00 -18.76
C SER A 14 25.96 -6.38 -17.89
N ILE A 15 24.73 -6.32 -18.39
CA ILE A 15 23.57 -5.76 -17.70
C ILE A 15 22.50 -6.84 -17.59
N ILE A 16 22.38 -7.41 -16.40
CA ILE A 16 21.34 -8.39 -16.06
C ILE A 16 20.35 -7.74 -15.10
N TYR A 17 19.07 -7.71 -15.45
CA TYR A 17 17.97 -7.32 -14.57
C TYR A 17 17.06 -8.52 -14.33
N ILE A 18 16.75 -8.79 -13.07
CA ILE A 18 15.82 -9.85 -12.66
C ILE A 18 14.47 -9.23 -12.33
N GLY A 19 13.40 -9.91 -12.72
CA GLY A 19 12.07 -9.49 -12.30
C GLY A 19 11.07 -10.62 -12.32
N SER A 20 9.91 -10.38 -11.70
CA SER A 20 8.78 -11.29 -11.79
C SER A 20 7.53 -10.65 -12.41
N THR A 21 6.61 -11.50 -12.84
CA THR A 21 5.29 -11.11 -13.32
C THR A 21 4.28 -12.25 -13.23
N THR A 22 3.02 -11.90 -13.02
CA THR A 22 1.89 -12.82 -13.14
C THR A 22 1.20 -12.72 -14.50
N SER A 23 1.62 -11.73 -15.31
CA SER A 23 1.18 -11.57 -16.69
C SER A 23 2.07 -12.37 -17.65
N SER A 24 1.76 -12.34 -18.95
CA SER A 24 2.64 -12.94 -19.95
C SER A 24 3.94 -12.15 -20.10
N LEU A 25 5.03 -12.83 -20.43
CA LEU A 25 6.33 -12.18 -20.66
C LEU A 25 6.27 -11.13 -21.77
N LYS A 26 5.53 -11.41 -22.85
CA LYS A 26 5.34 -10.45 -23.95
C LYS A 26 4.72 -9.12 -23.45
N LYS A 27 3.71 -9.20 -22.58
CA LYS A 27 3.09 -8.00 -21.99
C LYS A 27 4.05 -7.26 -21.07
N ARG A 28 4.78 -7.99 -20.21
CA ARG A 28 5.77 -7.42 -19.30
C ARG A 28 6.92 -6.76 -20.05
N TRP A 29 7.37 -7.36 -21.15
CA TRP A 29 8.38 -6.80 -22.04
C TRP A 29 7.94 -5.45 -22.61
N GLY A 30 6.70 -5.38 -23.13
CA GLY A 30 6.12 -4.13 -23.62
C GLY A 30 6.16 -3.00 -22.58
N GLN A 31 5.88 -3.30 -21.32
CA GLN A 31 5.93 -2.31 -20.22
C GLN A 31 7.35 -1.84 -19.92
N HIS A 32 8.34 -2.72 -20.03
CA HIS A 32 9.75 -2.37 -19.81
C HIS A 32 10.31 -1.47 -20.90
N LYS A 33 9.83 -1.60 -22.14
CA LYS A 33 10.27 -0.78 -23.28
C LYS A 33 10.19 0.73 -23.02
N SER A 34 9.23 1.18 -22.21
CA SER A 34 9.04 2.58 -21.85
C SER A 34 9.71 3.02 -20.55
N ALA A 35 10.23 2.07 -19.74
CA ALA A 35 10.51 2.31 -18.33
C ALA A 35 11.98 2.11 -17.91
N LEU A 36 12.76 1.30 -18.62
CA LEU A 36 14.14 1.00 -18.21
C LEU A 36 15.12 2.13 -18.62
N PRO A 37 15.85 2.75 -17.66
CA PRO A 37 16.79 3.83 -17.97
C PRO A 37 17.89 3.43 -18.96
N HIS A 38 18.43 2.22 -18.80
CA HIS A 38 19.53 1.68 -19.63
C HIS A 38 19.16 1.53 -21.11
N PHE A 39 17.87 1.48 -21.46
CA PHE A 39 17.45 1.42 -22.86
C PHE A 39 17.72 2.72 -23.62
N ARG A 40 17.81 3.86 -22.92
CA ARG A 40 18.17 5.14 -23.54
C ARG A 40 19.65 5.21 -23.89
N GLU A 41 20.49 4.52 -23.13
CA GLU A 41 21.95 4.56 -23.27
C GLU A 41 22.45 3.49 -24.25
N PHE A 42 21.99 2.24 -24.10
CA PHE A 42 22.50 1.10 -24.86
C PHE A 42 21.61 0.68 -26.03
N GLY A 43 20.43 1.30 -26.17
CA GLY A 43 19.44 0.92 -27.19
C GLY A 43 18.65 -0.33 -26.80
N ILE A 44 17.33 -0.27 -27.01
CA ILE A 44 16.41 -1.32 -26.60
C ILE A 44 16.60 -2.65 -27.34
N ASP A 45 17.02 -2.59 -28.60
CA ASP A 45 17.17 -3.77 -29.47
C ASP A 45 18.33 -4.67 -29.02
N ASN A 46 19.22 -4.15 -28.17
CA ASN A 46 20.31 -4.91 -27.58
C ASN A 46 19.89 -5.72 -26.36
N PHE A 47 18.63 -5.64 -25.92
CA PHE A 47 18.13 -6.37 -24.77
C PHE A 47 17.11 -7.44 -25.15
N ALA A 48 17.21 -8.57 -24.47
CA ALA A 48 16.26 -9.68 -24.56
C ALA A 48 15.69 -9.99 -23.17
N ILE A 49 14.42 -10.38 -23.15
CA ILE A 49 13.75 -10.93 -21.97
C ILE A 49 13.65 -12.44 -22.09
N THR A 50 14.07 -13.16 -21.05
CA THR A 50 14.11 -14.63 -21.03
C THR A 50 13.44 -15.16 -19.77
N LEU A 51 12.54 -16.13 -19.94
CA LEU A 51 11.91 -16.84 -18.82
C LEU A 51 12.96 -17.67 -18.07
N LEU A 52 12.98 -17.58 -16.75
CA LEU A 52 13.82 -18.42 -15.91
C LEU A 52 13.02 -19.56 -15.28
N SER A 53 11.84 -19.26 -14.74
CA SER A 53 10.97 -20.26 -14.12
C SER A 53 9.51 -19.82 -14.08
N GLU A 54 8.61 -20.80 -14.03
CA GLU A 54 7.19 -20.61 -13.73
C GLU A 54 6.85 -21.33 -12.42
N HIS A 55 6.01 -20.70 -11.60
CA HIS A 55 5.60 -21.22 -10.30
C HIS A 55 4.11 -21.08 -10.13
N GLU A 56 3.47 -22.10 -9.58
CA GLU A 56 2.12 -21.97 -9.04
C GLU A 56 2.20 -21.25 -7.69
N ILE A 57 1.58 -20.07 -7.61
CA ILE A 57 1.60 -19.23 -6.41
C ILE A 57 0.16 -19.02 -5.90
N SER A 58 0.00 -18.93 -4.58
CA SER A 58 -1.25 -18.50 -3.94
C SER A 58 -1.41 -16.98 -3.97
N ASP A 59 -0.31 -16.26 -3.85
CA ASP A 59 -0.26 -14.82 -3.71
C ASP A 59 1.01 -14.22 -4.35
N ARG A 60 1.09 -12.89 -4.38
CA ARG A 60 2.23 -12.18 -4.97
C ARG A 60 3.47 -12.14 -4.08
N GLU A 61 3.34 -12.45 -2.80
CA GLU A 61 4.46 -12.44 -1.86
C GLU A 61 5.38 -13.63 -2.15
N GLN A 62 4.81 -14.82 -2.33
CA GLN A 62 5.54 -16.01 -2.80
C GLN A 62 6.30 -15.74 -4.11
N LEU A 63 5.69 -15.01 -5.05
CA LEU A 63 6.37 -14.66 -6.30
C LEU A 63 7.58 -13.73 -6.08
N ARG A 64 7.49 -12.81 -5.11
CA ARG A 64 8.60 -11.93 -4.74
C ARG A 64 9.71 -12.70 -4.03
N GLU A 65 9.38 -13.75 -3.28
CA GLU A 65 10.38 -14.66 -2.71
C GLU A 65 11.18 -15.35 -3.81
N PHE A 66 10.52 -15.93 -4.81
CA PHE A 66 11.22 -16.53 -5.96
C PHE A 66 12.06 -15.51 -6.73
N GLU A 67 11.55 -14.28 -6.91
CA GLU A 67 12.33 -13.19 -7.52
C GLU A 67 13.59 -12.85 -6.71
N GLN A 68 13.45 -12.75 -5.39
CA GLN A 68 14.57 -12.42 -4.50
C GLN A 68 15.62 -13.52 -4.47
N LEU A 69 15.22 -14.79 -4.44
CA LEU A 69 16.17 -15.92 -4.51
C LEU A 69 17.03 -15.85 -5.78
N VAL A 70 16.42 -15.48 -6.92
CA VAL A 70 17.16 -15.32 -8.17
C VAL A 70 18.05 -14.07 -8.16
N ILE A 71 17.57 -12.95 -7.58
CA ILE A 71 18.38 -11.74 -7.37
C ILE A 71 19.61 -12.07 -6.52
N ASP A 72 19.44 -12.76 -5.39
CA ASP A 72 20.51 -13.09 -4.46
C ASP A 72 21.52 -14.07 -5.08
N ALA A 73 21.07 -14.93 -5.99
CA ALA A 73 21.91 -15.88 -6.73
C ALA A 73 22.58 -15.30 -7.99
N THR A 74 22.24 -14.06 -8.40
CA THR A 74 22.69 -13.49 -9.67
C THR A 74 23.32 -12.11 -9.49
N SER A 75 24.53 -11.91 -10.02
CA SER A 75 25.09 -10.55 -10.13
C SER A 75 24.24 -9.73 -11.13
N CYS A 76 23.39 -8.84 -10.61
CA CYS A 76 22.40 -8.12 -11.39
C CYS A 76 22.31 -6.63 -11.00
N VAL A 77 21.75 -5.81 -11.88
CA VAL A 77 21.64 -4.35 -11.72
C VAL A 77 20.37 -3.91 -10.96
N ASN A 78 19.67 -4.85 -10.31
CA ASN A 78 18.49 -4.55 -9.52
C ASN A 78 18.83 -3.58 -8.38
N GLN A 79 18.25 -2.39 -8.39
CA GLN A 79 18.51 -1.35 -7.38
C GLN A 79 17.87 -1.64 -6.02
N HIS A 80 16.82 -2.45 -6.02
CA HIS A 80 16.01 -2.75 -4.85
C HIS A 80 15.72 -4.23 -4.76
N ARG A 81 15.64 -4.72 -3.52
CA ARG A 81 15.16 -6.07 -3.20
C ARG A 81 13.68 -6.21 -3.57
N ALA A 82 13.30 -7.40 -4.04
CA ALA A 82 11.93 -7.74 -4.38
C ALA A 82 11.06 -7.90 -3.13
N ILE A 83 11.65 -8.36 -2.03
CA ILE A 83 11.02 -8.42 -0.69
C ILE A 83 11.62 -7.33 0.18
N LYS A 84 10.77 -6.73 1.01
CA LYS A 84 11.23 -5.93 2.15
C LYS A 84 11.00 -6.75 3.40
N THR A 85 11.98 -6.83 4.29
CA THR A 85 11.74 -7.42 5.60
C THR A 85 10.81 -6.53 6.41
N ASN A 86 10.20 -7.07 7.45
CA ASN A 86 9.35 -6.29 8.35
C ASN A 86 10.14 -5.15 8.99
N GLU A 87 11.42 -5.38 9.31
CA GLU A 87 12.33 -4.40 9.88
C GLU A 87 12.61 -3.26 8.89
N GLU A 88 12.95 -3.58 7.63
CA GLU A 88 13.17 -2.59 6.58
C GLU A 88 11.90 -1.74 6.33
N HIS A 89 10.73 -2.36 6.42
CA HIS A 89 9.46 -1.66 6.28
C HIS A 89 9.19 -0.73 7.47
N GLN A 90 9.43 -1.18 8.70
CA GLN A 90 9.28 -0.36 9.91
C GLN A 90 10.24 0.81 9.90
N GLU A 91 11.50 0.59 9.53
CA GLU A 91 12.52 1.64 9.43
C GLU A 91 12.13 2.68 8.38
N TYR A 92 11.68 2.23 7.20
CA TYR A 92 11.18 3.13 6.17
C TYR A 92 10.00 3.97 6.68
N GLN A 93 9.02 3.36 7.35
CA GLN A 93 7.89 4.07 7.93
C GLN A 93 8.33 5.09 8.96
N HIS A 94 9.21 4.70 9.88
CA HIS A 94 9.77 5.59 10.89
C HIS A 94 10.45 6.80 10.23
N ASN A 95 11.35 6.55 9.28
CA ASN A 95 12.09 7.61 8.59
C ASN A 95 11.16 8.53 7.80
N TYR A 96 10.11 7.99 7.17
CA TYR A 96 9.08 8.78 6.50
C TYR A 96 8.34 9.70 7.48
N TYR A 97 7.90 9.17 8.62
CA TYR A 97 7.21 9.97 9.65
C TYR A 97 8.10 11.06 10.23
N VAL A 98 9.36 10.74 10.58
CA VAL A 98 10.31 11.72 11.15
C VAL A 98 10.63 12.82 10.14
N SER A 99 11.01 12.44 8.92
CA SER A 99 11.39 13.41 7.88
C SER A 99 10.23 14.30 7.41
N ASN A 100 8.99 13.83 7.53
CA ASN A 100 7.80 14.58 7.13
C ASN A 100 6.97 15.08 8.32
N ALA A 101 7.47 14.98 9.55
CA ALA A 101 6.71 15.30 10.77
C ALA A 101 6.09 16.70 10.73
N ILE A 102 6.88 17.70 10.34
CA ILE A 102 6.44 19.10 10.25
C ILE A 102 5.32 19.24 9.19
N LYS A 103 5.54 18.69 7.99
CA LYS A 103 4.54 18.73 6.91
C LYS A 103 3.23 18.06 7.31
N LEU A 104 3.31 16.90 7.97
CA LEU A 104 2.16 16.17 8.49
C LEU A 104 1.42 16.98 9.56
N GLN A 105 2.16 17.63 10.46
CA GLN A 105 1.59 18.47 11.52
C GLN A 105 0.88 19.69 10.95
N ASP A 106 1.48 20.35 9.97
CA ASP A 106 0.90 21.52 9.30
C ASP A 106 -0.34 21.14 8.49
N TYR A 107 -0.30 20.04 7.75
CA TYR A 107 -1.46 19.49 7.06
C TYR A 107 -2.61 19.19 8.03
N GLN A 108 -2.31 18.54 9.16
CA GLN A 108 -3.33 18.27 10.19
C GLN A 108 -3.88 19.56 10.82
N ARG A 109 -3.03 20.58 11.02
CA ARG A 109 -3.47 21.89 11.51
C ARG A 109 -4.43 22.53 10.52
N GLN A 110 -4.06 22.60 9.24
CA GLN A 110 -4.87 23.17 8.18
C GLN A 110 -6.21 22.42 8.05
N TYR A 111 -6.18 21.10 7.98
CA TYR A 111 -7.38 20.27 7.90
C TYR A 111 -8.34 20.53 9.07
N ARG A 112 -7.82 20.67 10.30
CA ARG A 112 -8.63 21.01 11.48
C ARG A 112 -9.30 22.37 11.37
N VAL A 113 -8.61 23.37 10.82
CA VAL A 113 -9.14 24.72 10.64
C VAL A 113 -10.23 24.72 9.57
N GLU A 114 -9.91 24.22 8.37
CA GLU A 114 -10.82 24.21 7.22
C GLU A 114 -12.10 23.41 7.48
N ASN A 115 -11.99 22.31 8.23
CA ASN A 115 -13.11 21.42 8.48
C ASN A 115 -13.75 21.63 9.85
N ARG A 116 -13.36 22.68 10.58
CA ARG A 116 -13.83 22.96 11.95
C ARG A 116 -15.34 23.02 12.02
N GLU A 117 -15.97 23.83 11.17
CA GLU A 117 -17.42 24.03 11.19
C GLU A 117 -18.18 22.76 10.82
N ARG A 118 -17.73 22.06 9.78
CA ARG A 118 -18.32 20.78 9.35
C ARG A 118 -18.27 19.73 10.48
N VAL A 119 -17.13 19.63 11.17
CA VAL A 119 -16.96 18.70 12.29
C VAL A 119 -17.85 19.10 13.46
N LEU A 120 -17.93 20.39 13.80
CA LEU A 120 -18.78 20.88 14.88
C LEU A 120 -20.28 20.69 14.57
N ALA A 121 -20.71 20.98 13.35
CA ALA A 121 -22.07 20.77 12.89
C ALA A 121 -22.47 19.30 13.05
N ARG A 122 -21.61 18.37 12.58
CA ARG A 122 -21.83 16.92 12.75
C ARG A 122 -21.84 16.50 14.22
N LYS A 123 -20.97 17.06 15.07
CA LYS A 123 -20.96 16.73 16.51
C LYS A 123 -22.24 17.16 17.22
N ASN A 124 -22.75 18.34 16.84
CA ASN A 124 -23.92 18.96 17.46
C ASN A 124 -25.25 18.54 16.85
N GLU A 125 -25.24 17.85 15.71
CA GLU A 125 -26.40 17.25 15.07
C GLU A 125 -27.27 16.50 16.09
N LYS A 126 -28.55 16.89 16.17
CA LYS A 126 -29.52 16.31 17.10
C LYS A 126 -30.12 15.06 16.47
N MET A 127 -30.09 13.96 17.24
CA MET A 127 -30.69 12.69 16.87
C MET A 127 -31.79 12.36 17.88
N GLY A 128 -32.91 11.85 17.37
CA GLY A 128 -33.98 11.29 18.19
C GLY A 128 -33.57 9.94 18.79
N CYS A 129 -34.20 9.60 19.91
CA CYS A 129 -34.12 8.29 20.55
C CYS A 129 -35.51 7.75 20.80
N ASP A 130 -35.69 6.45 20.64
CA ASP A 130 -36.97 5.75 20.85
C ASP A 130 -37.47 5.85 22.31
N CYS A 131 -36.59 6.13 23.26
CA CYS A 131 -36.97 6.50 24.64
C CYS A 131 -37.64 7.90 24.76
N GLY A 132 -38.03 8.51 23.63
CA GLY A 132 -38.71 9.81 23.55
C GLY A 132 -37.84 11.02 23.90
N SER A 133 -36.52 10.90 23.84
CA SER A 133 -35.58 11.99 24.12
C SER A 133 -34.73 12.31 22.88
N SER A 134 -34.19 13.53 22.81
CA SER A 134 -33.19 13.88 21.80
C SER A 134 -31.80 14.05 22.42
N TYR A 135 -30.76 13.76 21.65
CA TYR A 135 -29.36 13.94 22.07
C TYR A 135 -28.53 14.42 20.87
N SER A 136 -27.41 15.11 21.11
CA SER A 136 -26.47 15.39 20.01
C SER A 136 -25.58 14.18 19.74
N ARG A 137 -25.07 14.01 18.52
CA ARG A 137 -24.20 12.88 18.14
C ARG A 137 -23.07 12.63 19.14
N ASP A 138 -22.38 13.68 19.58
CA ASP A 138 -21.28 13.60 20.55
C ASP A 138 -21.74 13.10 21.94
N ASN A 139 -23.00 13.37 22.28
CA ASN A 139 -23.61 13.01 23.56
C ASN A 139 -24.33 11.67 23.57
N LYS A 140 -24.31 10.91 22.47
CA LYS A 140 -24.99 9.60 22.35
C LYS A 140 -24.63 8.67 23.51
N ALA A 141 -23.35 8.43 23.74
CA ALA A 141 -22.89 7.50 24.78
C ALA A 141 -23.29 7.95 26.20
N ARG A 142 -23.40 9.25 26.45
CA ARG A 142 -23.91 9.77 27.72
C ARG A 142 -25.41 9.59 27.83
N HIS A 143 -26.15 9.89 26.77
CA HIS A 143 -27.59 9.71 26.70
C HIS A 143 -28.01 8.26 26.99
N LEU A 144 -27.35 7.28 26.35
CA LEU A 144 -27.62 5.85 26.57
C LEU A 144 -27.37 5.40 28.02
N ARG A 145 -26.52 6.12 28.76
CA ARG A 145 -26.24 5.90 30.19
C ARG A 145 -27.10 6.75 31.13
N THR A 146 -28.13 7.42 30.64
CA THR A 146 -29.07 8.14 31.51
C THR A 146 -30.02 7.16 32.18
N SER A 147 -30.46 7.47 33.40
CA SER A 147 -31.44 6.63 34.11
C SER A 147 -32.76 6.53 33.36
N LYS A 148 -33.14 7.56 32.60
CA LYS A 148 -34.32 7.53 31.72
C LYS A 148 -34.17 6.45 30.64
N HIS A 149 -33.06 6.44 29.91
CA HIS A 149 -32.84 5.47 28.84
C HIS A 149 -32.75 4.04 29.36
N ARG A 150 -32.08 3.83 30.51
CA ARG A 150 -32.03 2.51 31.16
C ARG A 150 -33.41 1.99 31.57
N ARG A 151 -34.22 2.80 32.25
CA ARG A 151 -35.59 2.39 32.64
C ARG A 151 -36.43 2.02 31.43
N TRP A 152 -36.34 2.79 30.34
CA TRP A 152 -37.03 2.46 29.10
C TRP A 152 -36.56 1.12 28.50
N LEU A 153 -35.27 0.76 28.61
CA LEU A 153 -34.81 -0.58 28.18
C LEU A 153 -35.36 -1.70 29.08
N ASP A 154 -35.40 -1.47 30.39
CA ASP A 154 -35.92 -2.43 31.36
C ASP A 154 -37.44 -2.67 31.18
N GLU A 155 -38.19 -1.64 30.81
CA GLU A 155 -39.64 -1.70 30.50
C GLU A 155 -39.97 -2.43 29.18
N GLN A 156 -38.96 -2.65 28.33
CA GLN A 156 -39.11 -3.32 27.02
C GLN A 156 -38.60 -4.78 27.05
N SER A 157 -38.17 -5.27 28.22
CA SER A 157 -37.72 -6.64 28.46
C SER A 157 -38.84 -7.50 29.04
#